data_AF-A0A822HTS9-F1
#
_entry.id   AF-A0A822HTS9-F1
#
_cell.length_a   1.000
_cell.length_b   1.000
_cell.length_c   1.000
_cell.angle_alpha   90.00
_cell.angle_beta   90.00
_cell.angle_gamma   90.00
#
_symmetry.space_group_name_H-M   'P 1'
#
loop_
_entity.id
_entity.type
_entity.pdbx_description
1 polymer ?
#
loop_
_entity_poly.entity_id
_entity_poly.type
_entity_poly.pdbx_seq_one_letter_code
_entity_poly.pdbx_strand_id
1 'polypeptide(L)'
;SQDKWLNSQTYTENDIIFIILTSSEYYHTQATIIRDTWLSRITNYYFLSTTPYPYLPVTIISDVNENKLSNMKKLFYGLQIIYQQQMNISINQRQKWFHIANCDTFIIPHYLLKHLNDLDYTKPILLDDHLDQYSFVVDKLF
;
A
#
# COMPACT_ATOMS: atom_id res chain seq x y z
N SER A 1 -22.43 9.36 -22.07
CA SER A 1 -22.07 8.03 -21.54
C SER A 1 -21.44 8.21 -20.17
N GLN A 2 -22.06 7.68 -19.11
CA GLN A 2 -21.61 7.82 -17.72
C GLN A 2 -20.31 7.03 -17.43
N ASP A 3 -19.92 6.09 -18.30
CA ASP A 3 -18.77 5.20 -18.11
C ASP A 3 -17.39 5.88 -18.21
N LYS A 4 -17.31 7.07 -18.81
CA LYS A 4 -16.02 7.80 -18.93
C LYS A 4 -15.55 8.44 -17.62
N TRP A 5 -16.41 8.59 -16.61
CA TRP A 5 -16.11 9.34 -15.39
C TRP A 5 -15.49 8.52 -14.26
N LEU A 6 -15.57 7.18 -14.35
CA LEU A 6 -15.20 6.24 -13.29
C LEU A 6 -13.85 5.54 -13.51
N ASN A 7 -13.30 5.58 -14.73
CA ASN A 7 -12.07 4.89 -15.06
C ASN A 7 -10.92 5.88 -15.24
N SER A 8 -9.84 5.71 -14.45
CA SER A 8 -8.55 6.34 -14.73
C SER A 8 -8.08 5.88 -16.10
N GLN A 9 -7.49 6.79 -16.88
CA GLN A 9 -6.99 6.50 -18.22
C GLN A 9 -5.49 6.19 -18.20
N THR A 10 -4.78 6.66 -17.16
CA THR A 10 -3.32 6.58 -17.06
C THR A 10 -2.84 5.40 -16.21
N TYR A 11 -3.55 5.10 -15.11
CA TYR A 11 -3.10 4.13 -14.11
C TYR A 11 -4.17 3.08 -13.83
N THR A 12 -3.70 1.90 -13.42
CA THR A 12 -4.49 0.75 -13.00
C THR A 12 -4.11 0.34 -11.58
N GLU A 13 -4.92 -0.52 -10.95
CA GLU A 13 -4.62 -1.07 -9.62
C GLU A 13 -3.26 -1.80 -9.58
N ASN A 14 -2.84 -2.39 -10.70
CA ASN A 14 -1.54 -3.07 -10.82
C ASN A 14 -0.34 -2.12 -10.79
N ASP A 15 -0.56 -0.81 -10.99
CA ASP A 15 0.48 0.22 -10.90
C ASP A 15 0.73 0.68 -9.46
N ILE A 16 -0.04 0.19 -8.48
CA ILE A 16 0.02 0.61 -7.08
C ILE A 16 0.44 -0.57 -6.20
N ILE A 17 1.35 -0.33 -5.26
CA ILE A 17 1.58 -1.21 -4.11
C ILE A 17 0.79 -0.70 -2.91
N PHE A 18 -0.09 -1.53 -2.37
CA PHE A 18 -0.81 -1.22 -1.13
C PHE A 18 -0.06 -1.79 0.08
N ILE A 19 0.42 -0.91 0.95
CA ILE A 19 1.14 -1.25 2.18
C ILE A 19 0.18 -1.09 3.34
N ILE A 20 -0.16 -2.19 3.98
CA ILE A 20 -1.13 -2.22 5.07
C ILE A 20 -0.40 -2.40 6.40
N LEU A 21 -0.44 -1.39 7.26
CA LEU A 21 0.08 -1.47 8.62
C LEU A 21 -0.94 -2.18 9.52
N THR A 22 -0.50 -3.25 10.18
CA THR A 22 -1.36 -4.04 11.09
C THR A 22 -0.59 -4.61 12.29
N SER A 23 -1.31 -5.17 13.25
CA SER A 23 -0.81 -5.91 14.42
C SER A 23 -1.69 -7.14 14.66
N SER A 24 -1.14 -8.10 15.39
CA SER A 24 -1.75 -9.40 15.68
C SER A 24 -3.14 -9.30 16.31
N GLU A 25 -3.37 -8.29 17.14
CA GLU A 25 -4.68 -8.00 17.74
C GLU A 25 -5.78 -7.67 16.71
N TYR A 26 -5.43 -7.22 15.50
CA TYR A 26 -6.38 -6.81 14.46
C TYR A 26 -6.53 -7.81 13.32
N TYR A 27 -5.85 -8.96 13.35
CA TYR A 27 -5.90 -9.92 12.25
C TYR A 27 -7.31 -10.44 11.97
N HIS A 28 -8.03 -10.84 13.01
CA HIS A 28 -9.37 -11.42 12.89
C HIS A 28 -10.48 -10.39 12.70
N THR A 29 -10.24 -9.13 13.09
CA THR A 29 -11.29 -8.10 13.16
C THR A 29 -11.19 -7.06 12.07
N GLN A 30 -10.00 -6.80 11.51
CA GLN A 30 -9.79 -5.73 10.55
C GLN A 30 -8.99 -6.20 9.33
N ALA A 31 -7.80 -6.77 9.54
CA ALA A 31 -6.90 -7.11 8.44
C ALA A 31 -7.48 -8.17 7.48
N THR A 32 -8.16 -9.19 8.01
CA THR A 32 -8.88 -10.17 7.18
C THR A 32 -10.11 -9.56 6.49
N ILE A 33 -10.81 -8.63 7.15
CA ILE A 33 -11.97 -7.95 6.55
C ILE A 33 -11.53 -7.11 5.34
N ILE A 34 -10.45 -6.34 5.46
CA ILE A 34 -9.99 -5.54 4.31
C ILE A 34 -9.47 -6.42 3.17
N ARG A 35 -8.79 -7.55 3.48
CA ARG A 35 -8.42 -8.57 2.49
C ARG A 35 -9.65 -9.06 1.73
N ASP A 36 -10.73 -9.37 2.43
CA ASP A 36 -11.93 -9.96 1.85
C ASP A 36 -12.86 -8.94 1.18
N THR A 37 -12.58 -7.65 1.34
CA THR A 37 -13.41 -6.56 0.79
C THR A 37 -12.67 -5.84 -0.34
N TRP A 38 -12.23 -4.60 -0.12
CA TRP A 38 -11.68 -3.75 -1.18
C TRP A 38 -10.35 -4.27 -1.71
N LEU A 39 -9.58 -4.99 -0.89
CA LEU A 39 -8.30 -5.56 -1.30
C LEU A 39 -8.44 -6.89 -2.06
N SER A 40 -9.63 -7.50 -2.09
CA SER A 40 -9.87 -8.83 -2.69
C SER A 40 -9.54 -8.92 -4.19
N ARG A 41 -9.48 -7.77 -4.87
CA ARG A 41 -9.17 -7.66 -6.31
C ARG A 41 -7.77 -7.12 -6.58
N ILE A 42 -7.08 -6.67 -5.54
CA ILE A 42 -5.75 -6.10 -5.60
C ILE A 42 -4.74 -7.23 -5.40
N THR A 43 -3.72 -7.28 -6.27
CA THR A 43 -2.69 -8.33 -6.21
C THR A 43 -1.39 -7.84 -5.56
N ASN A 44 -1.11 -6.55 -5.68
CA ASN A 44 0.12 -5.93 -5.18
C ASN A 44 -0.10 -5.30 -3.81
N TYR A 45 -0.09 -6.11 -2.76
CA TYR A 45 -0.24 -5.62 -1.40
C TYR A 45 0.66 -6.34 -0.39
N TYR A 46 0.97 -5.65 0.70
CA TYR A 46 1.79 -6.15 1.78
C TYR A 46 1.14 -5.82 3.12
N PHE A 47 0.79 -6.84 3.90
CA PHE A 47 0.48 -6.64 5.33
C PHE A 47 1.78 -6.59 6.11
N LEU A 48 2.14 -5.43 6.68
CA LEU A 48 3.32 -5.28 7.53
C LEU A 48 2.96 -5.51 8.99
N SER A 49 3.59 -6.50 9.59
CA SER A 49 3.42 -6.82 11.01
C SER A 49 4.67 -7.49 11.58
N THR A 50 4.67 -7.82 12.87
CA THR A 50 5.82 -8.49 13.51
C THR A 50 5.52 -9.95 13.84
N THR A 51 4.24 -10.31 13.84
CA THR A 51 3.76 -11.65 14.17
C THR A 51 3.31 -12.38 12.90
N PRO A 52 3.71 -13.64 12.69
CA PRO A 52 3.18 -14.43 11.58
C PRO A 52 1.71 -14.79 11.80
N TYR A 53 0.96 -14.88 10.71
CA TYR A 53 -0.43 -15.30 10.75
C TYR A 53 -0.76 -16.19 9.55
N PRO A 54 -1.19 -17.44 9.74
CA PRO A 54 -1.31 -18.42 8.66
C PRO A 54 -2.40 -18.07 7.63
N TYR A 55 -3.34 -17.19 7.96
CA TYR A 55 -4.46 -16.84 7.09
C TYR A 55 -4.27 -15.50 6.36
N LEU A 56 -3.18 -14.76 6.60
CA LEU A 56 -2.84 -13.56 5.85
C LEU A 56 -1.39 -13.65 5.34
N PRO A 57 -1.09 -13.15 4.13
CA PRO A 57 0.29 -13.05 3.64
C PRO A 57 1.00 -11.88 4.34
N VAL A 58 1.36 -12.08 5.61
CA VAL A 58 2.03 -11.06 6.42
C VAL A 58 3.51 -11.03 6.09
N THR A 59 4.01 -9.84 5.77
CA THR A 59 5.45 -9.53 5.71
C THR A 59 5.93 -9.20 7.12
N ILE A 60 6.80 -10.07 7.64
CA ILE A 60 7.32 -9.98 8.99
C ILE A 60 8.45 -8.97 9.07
N ILE A 61 8.25 -7.95 9.89
CA ILE A 61 9.26 -6.97 10.24
C ILE A 61 9.82 -7.35 11.62
N SER A 62 10.96 -8.03 11.60
CA SER A 62 11.70 -8.44 12.80
C SER A 62 12.23 -7.23 13.58
N ASP A 63 12.54 -7.44 14.86
CA ASP A 63 13.20 -6.45 15.73
C ASP A 63 12.43 -5.15 15.95
N VAL A 64 11.11 -5.20 15.77
CA VAL A 64 10.16 -4.11 16.02
C VAL A 64 9.06 -4.62 16.94
N ASN A 65 8.58 -3.79 17.87
CA ASN A 65 7.46 -4.14 18.76
C ASN A 65 6.11 -4.02 18.02
N GLU A 66 5.02 -4.59 18.54
CA GLU A 66 3.65 -4.30 18.08
C GLU A 66 3.02 -3.19 18.91
N ASN A 67 3.35 -1.93 18.63
CA ASN A 67 2.63 -0.81 19.21
C ASN A 67 2.53 0.35 18.21
N LYS A 68 1.63 1.31 18.44
CA LYS A 68 1.41 2.43 17.51
C LYS A 68 2.69 3.24 17.25
N LEU A 69 3.55 3.38 18.26
CA LEU A 69 4.83 4.09 18.16
C LEU A 69 5.85 3.37 17.25
N SER A 70 5.69 2.06 17.05
CA SER A 70 6.56 1.27 16.19
C SER A 70 6.10 1.18 14.74
N ASN A 71 4.90 1.69 14.41
CA ASN A 71 4.37 1.69 13.04
C ASN A 71 5.33 2.37 12.06
N MET A 72 6.01 3.45 12.47
CA MET A 72 7.01 4.08 11.61
C MET A 72 8.23 3.19 11.34
N LYS A 73 8.68 2.42 12.33
CA LYS A 73 9.76 1.45 12.13
C LYS A 73 9.32 0.31 11.22
N LYS A 74 8.11 -0.23 11.44
CA LYS A 74 7.51 -1.25 10.55
C LYS A 74 7.46 -0.74 9.11
N LEU A 75 6.97 0.49 8.93
CA LEU A 75 6.88 1.11 7.63
C LEU A 75 8.25 1.29 6.98
N PHE A 76 9.23 1.83 7.72
CA PHE A 76 10.58 2.06 7.21
C PHE A 76 11.24 0.75 6.72
N TYR A 77 11.29 -0.28 7.56
CA TYR A 77 11.88 -1.56 7.17
C TYR A 77 11.06 -2.28 6.10
N GLY A 78 9.73 -2.20 6.16
CA GLY A 78 8.86 -2.76 5.14
C GLY A 78 9.07 -2.12 3.77
N LEU A 79 9.20 -0.79 3.71
CA LEU A 79 9.53 -0.07 2.48
C LEU A 79 10.89 -0.51 1.92
N GLN A 80 11.90 -0.74 2.76
CA GLN A 80 13.20 -1.25 2.29
C GLN A 80 13.06 -2.63 1.62
N ILE A 81 12.30 -3.55 2.23
CA ILE A 81 12.05 -4.89 1.67
C ILE A 81 11.32 -4.78 0.32
N ILE A 82 10.22 -4.03 0.29
CA ILE A 82 9.40 -3.88 -0.91
C ILE A 82 10.20 -3.19 -2.02
N TYR A 83 11.00 -2.17 -1.70
CA TYR A 83 11.83 -1.48 -2.67
C TYR A 83 12.89 -2.41 -3.27
N GLN A 84 13.55 -3.24 -2.45
CA GLN A 84 14.47 -4.25 -2.97
C GLN A 84 13.78 -5.23 -3.92
N GLN A 85 12.56 -5.65 -3.61
CA GLN A 85 11.76 -6.50 -4.50
C GLN A 85 11.43 -5.79 -5.82
N GLN A 86 11.08 -4.50 -5.78
CA GLN A 86 10.86 -3.68 -6.98
C GLN A 86 12.13 -3.49 -7.81
N MET A 87 13.29 -3.37 -7.16
CA MET A 87 14.56 -3.24 -7.87
C MET A 87 14.97 -4.51 -8.61
N ASN A 88 14.49 -5.68 -8.17
CA ASN A 88 14.76 -6.97 -8.80
C ASN A 88 13.86 -7.27 -10.02
N ILE A 89 12.87 -6.43 -10.31
CA ILE A 89 12.03 -6.54 -11.52
C ILE A 89 12.38 -5.46 -12.54
N SER A 90 12.06 -5.73 -13.81
CA SER A 90 12.36 -4.80 -14.91
C SER A 90 11.63 -3.47 -14.72
N ILE A 91 12.24 -2.37 -15.14
CA ILE A 91 11.72 -1.01 -14.91
C ILE A 91 10.28 -0.83 -15.41
N ASN A 92 9.91 -1.47 -16.53
CA ASN A 92 8.57 -1.38 -17.12
C ASN A 92 7.52 -2.20 -16.36
N GLN A 93 7.94 -3.07 -15.43
CA GLN A 93 7.06 -3.90 -14.58
C GLN A 93 6.94 -3.36 -13.15
N ARG A 94 7.73 -2.36 -12.79
CA ARG A 94 7.68 -1.76 -11.46
C ARG A 94 6.36 -1.06 -11.22
N GLN A 95 5.88 -1.14 -10.00
CA GLN A 95 4.78 -0.30 -9.56
C GLN A 95 5.22 1.15 -9.50
N LYS A 96 4.30 2.03 -9.86
CA LYS A 96 4.52 3.47 -10.04
C LYS A 96 4.21 4.24 -8.77
N TRP A 97 3.32 3.70 -7.95
CA TRP A 97 2.81 4.33 -6.73
C TRP A 97 2.83 3.37 -5.55
N PHE A 98 2.97 3.92 -4.35
CA PHE A 98 2.83 3.20 -3.09
C PHE A 98 1.71 3.88 -2.30
N HIS A 99 0.75 3.12 -1.81
CA HIS A 99 -0.34 3.60 -0.98
C HIS A 99 -0.26 2.91 0.38
N ILE A 100 -0.10 3.67 1.45
CA ILE A 100 -0.01 3.14 2.82
C ILE A 100 -1.31 3.42 3.57
N ALA A 101 -1.87 2.35 4.11
CA ALA A 101 -3.08 2.39 4.89
C ALA A 101 -2.89 1.62 6.19
N ASN A 102 -3.74 1.91 7.18
CA ASN A 102 -3.89 1.03 8.34
C ASN A 102 -4.89 -0.10 8.00
N CYS A 103 -4.95 -1.14 8.83
CA CYS A 103 -5.88 -2.24 8.58
C CYS A 103 -7.36 -1.92 8.84
N ASP A 104 -7.68 -0.76 9.42
CA ASP A 104 -9.05 -0.24 9.63
C ASP A 104 -9.53 0.68 8.49
N THR A 105 -8.69 0.87 7.47
CA THR A 105 -8.95 1.77 6.36
C THR A 105 -9.76 1.09 5.25
N PHE A 106 -10.80 1.76 4.76
CA PHE A 106 -11.51 1.37 3.55
C PHE A 106 -11.15 2.29 2.38
N ILE A 107 -10.67 1.69 1.28
CA ILE A 107 -10.27 2.42 0.08
C ILE A 107 -11.23 2.11 -1.06
N ILE A 108 -11.50 3.12 -1.89
CA ILE A 108 -12.15 2.94 -3.19
C ILE A 108 -11.06 3.11 -4.27
N PRO A 109 -10.48 2.02 -4.82
CA PRO A 109 -9.35 2.10 -5.74
C PRO A 109 -9.62 2.97 -6.97
N HIS A 110 -10.84 2.94 -7.51
CA HIS A 110 -11.24 3.79 -8.64
C HIS A 110 -11.09 5.29 -8.34
N TYR A 111 -11.40 5.72 -7.12
CA TYR A 111 -11.27 7.11 -6.73
C TYR A 111 -9.80 7.51 -6.57
N LEU A 112 -9.00 6.64 -5.95
CA LEU A 112 -7.55 6.82 -5.83
C LEU A 112 -6.90 6.95 -7.22
N LEU A 113 -7.20 6.04 -8.15
CA LEU A 113 -6.63 6.06 -9.50
C LEU A 113 -7.02 7.32 -10.30
N LYS A 114 -8.22 7.84 -10.06
CA LYS A 114 -8.66 9.10 -10.67
C LYS A 114 -7.87 10.28 -10.14
N HIS A 115 -7.59 10.31 -8.84
CA HIS A 115 -6.78 11.36 -8.22
C HIS A 115 -5.33 11.35 -8.73
N LEU A 116 -4.80 10.17 -9.04
CA LEU A 116 -3.46 10.01 -9.60
C LEU A 116 -3.36 10.35 -11.10
N ASN A 117 -4.47 10.39 -11.84
CA ASN A 117 -4.49 10.35 -13.31
C ASN A 117 -3.64 11.42 -14.01
N ASP A 118 -3.52 12.60 -13.39
CA ASP A 118 -2.83 13.76 -13.96
C ASP A 118 -1.42 13.96 -13.37
N LEU A 119 -0.98 13.05 -12.50
CA LEU A 119 0.32 13.10 -11.85
C LEU A 119 1.36 12.31 -12.64
N ASP A 120 2.57 12.85 -12.71
CA ASP A 120 3.72 12.26 -13.38
C ASP A 120 4.56 11.46 -12.39
N TYR A 121 4.41 10.12 -12.42
CA TYR A 121 5.09 9.22 -11.48
C TYR A 121 6.63 9.22 -11.58
N THR A 122 7.19 9.81 -12.65
CA THR A 122 8.66 9.93 -12.81
C THR A 122 9.26 11.07 -11.99
N LYS A 123 8.40 11.89 -11.36
CA LYS A 123 8.79 12.97 -10.47
C LYS A 123 8.56 12.54 -9.02
N PRO A 124 9.41 13.01 -8.08
CA PRO A 124 9.16 12.77 -6.66
C PRO A 124 7.88 13.51 -6.25
N ILE A 125 6.84 12.75 -5.93
CA ILE A 125 5.54 13.27 -5.51
C ILE A 125 5.18 12.59 -4.18
N LEU A 126 4.85 13.41 -3.19
CA LEU A 126 4.24 12.99 -1.94
C LEU A 126 2.87 13.64 -1.85
N LEU A 127 1.83 12.81 -1.71
CA LEU A 127 0.48 13.28 -1.46
C LEU A 127 0.17 12.99 0.00
N ASP A 128 -0.04 14.04 0.76
CA ASP A 128 -0.57 13.96 2.12
C ASP A 128 -1.96 14.57 2.12
N ASP A 129 -2.93 13.80 2.59
CA ASP A 129 -4.30 14.26 2.80
C ASP A 129 -4.36 14.53 4.31
N HIS A 130 -4.19 15.79 4.71
CA HIS A 130 -4.14 16.16 6.13
C HIS A 130 -5.45 15.73 6.85
N LEU A 131 -5.39 14.53 7.44
CA LEU A 131 -6.29 13.79 8.35
C LEU A 131 -6.52 12.34 7.84
N ASP A 132 -5.58 11.44 8.18
CA ASP A 132 -5.71 9.98 8.22
C ASP A 132 -5.61 9.14 6.92
N GLN A 133 -4.49 9.17 6.16
CA GLN A 133 -3.85 8.02 5.44
C GLN A 133 -2.71 8.47 4.50
N TYR A 134 -1.62 7.69 4.37
CA TYR A 134 -0.41 8.11 3.66
C TYR A 134 -0.26 7.45 2.27
N SER A 135 0.06 8.17 1.18
CA SER A 135 0.52 7.55 -0.09
C SER A 135 1.87 8.13 -0.52
N PHE A 136 2.83 7.30 -0.92
CA PHE A 136 4.19 7.73 -1.32
C PHE A 136 4.54 7.28 -2.75
N VAL A 137 5.42 8.03 -3.42
CA VAL A 137 6.18 7.58 -4.60
C VAL A 137 7.62 7.33 -4.17
N VAL A 138 8.18 6.16 -4.50
CA VAL A 138 9.48 5.69 -3.98
C VAL A 138 10.64 5.91 -4.97
N ASP A 139 10.49 6.67 -6.05
CA ASP A 139 11.58 6.74 -7.05
C ASP A 139 12.79 7.60 -6.63
N LYS A 140 12.79 8.20 -5.43
CA LYS A 140 13.94 8.97 -4.88
C LYS A 140 14.09 8.93 -3.36
N LEU A 141 13.89 7.77 -2.72
CA LEU A 141 14.22 7.63 -1.28
C LEU A 141 15.59 7.00 -0.99
N PHE A 142 16.35 6.59 -2.02
CA PHE A 142 17.74 6.15 -1.91
C PHE A 142 18.53 6.51 -3.16
#